data_AF-A0A529NZR7-F1
#
_entry.id   AF-A0A529NZR7-F1
#
_cell.length_a   1.000
_cell.length_b   1.000
_cell.length_c   1.000
_cell.angle_alpha   90.00
_cell.angle_beta   90.00
_cell.angle_gamma   90.00
#
_symmetry.space_group_name_H-M   'P 1'
#
loop_
_entity.id
_entity.type
_entity.pdbx_description
1 polymer ?
#
loop_
_entity_poly.entity_id
_entity_poly.type
_entity_poly.pdbx_seq_one_letter_code
_entity_poly.pdbx_strand_id
1 'polypeptide(L)' 'MPLTPHEALIYLMVITSASDRDMTDVELARIGDVVRSWPVFVDFNQDRLVAVAQACQKA' A
#
# COMPACT_ATOMS: atom_id res chain seq x y z
N MET A 1 -9.01 -3.27 14.28
CA MET A 1 -10.11 -2.78 13.42
C MET A 1 -9.97 -3.49 12.08
N PRO A 2 -11.03 -4.02 11.47
CA PRO A 2 -10.92 -4.69 10.18
C PRO A 2 -10.46 -3.69 9.11
N LEU A 3 -9.53 -4.10 8.26
CA LEU A 3 -9.06 -3.31 7.12
C LEU A 3 -10.18 -3.18 6.08
N THR A 4 -10.24 -2.03 5.42
CA THR A 4 -11.01 -1.95 4.16
C THR A 4 -10.37 -2.84 3.07
N PRO A 5 -11.10 -3.24 2.02
CA PRO A 5 -10.53 -4.01 0.92
C PRO A 5 -9.32 -3.33 0.26
N HIS A 6 -9.35 -1.99 0.09
CA HIS A 6 -8.21 -1.23 -0.44
C HIS A 6 -6.99 -1.30 0.48
N GLU A 7 -7.19 -1.10 1.78
CA GLU A 7 -6.11 -1.17 2.76
C GLU A 7 -5.53 -2.58 2.83
N ALA A 8 -6.36 -3.63 2.73
CA ALA A 8 -5.90 -5.01 2.68
C ALA A 8 -5.02 -5.30 1.46
N LEU A 9 -5.40 -4.81 0.26
CA LEU A 9 -4.59 -4.94 -0.95
C LEU A 9 -3.26 -4.17 -0.83
N ILE A 10 -3.30 -2.95 -0.28
CA ILE A 10 -2.10 -2.14 -0.04
C ILE A 10 -1.18 -2.84 0.97
N TYR A 11 -1.72 -3.36 2.07
CA TYR A 11 -0.98 -4.14 3.04
C TYR A 11 -0.34 -5.36 2.41
N LEU A 12 -1.07 -6.09 1.56
CA LEU A 12 -0.51 -7.24 0.86
C LEU A 12 0.71 -6.84 0.02
N MET A 13 0.59 -5.79 -0.79
CA MET A 13 1.71 -5.28 -1.60
C MET A 13 2.90 -4.89 -0.71
N VAL A 14 2.65 -4.13 0.35
CA VAL A 14 3.67 -3.67 1.32
C VAL A 14 4.38 -4.84 1.99
N ILE A 15 3.66 -5.83 2.50
CA ILE A 15 4.24 -7.00 3.19
C ILE A 15 5.06 -7.83 2.21
N THR A 16 4.57 -8.02 0.98
CA THR A 16 5.32 -8.78 -0.04
C THR A 16 6.62 -8.09 -0.45
N SER A 17 6.63 -6.75 -0.54
CA SER A 17 7.83 -5.96 -0.85
C SER A 17 8.79 -5.85 0.34
N ALA A 18 8.27 -5.72 1.57
CA ALA A 18 9.08 -5.61 2.78
C ALA A 18 9.69 -6.94 3.26
N SER A 19 9.48 -8.05 2.53
CA SER A 19 10.00 -9.37 2.90
C SER A 19 11.53 -9.43 2.92
N ASP A 20 12.24 -8.51 2.25
CA ASP A 20 13.70 -8.45 2.20
C ASP A 20 14.31 -7.46 3.22
N ARG A 21 13.59 -7.19 4.31
CA ARG A 21 13.94 -6.36 5.48
C ARG A 21 13.96 -4.85 5.30
N ASP A 22 13.98 -4.33 4.07
CA ASP A 22 13.83 -2.90 3.81
C ASP A 22 12.94 -2.67 2.59
N MET A 23 11.82 -1.95 2.78
CA MET A 23 11.08 -1.44 1.63
C MET A 23 11.80 -0.23 1.06
N THR A 24 12.16 -0.32 -0.22
CA THR A 24 12.83 0.74 -0.95
C THR A 24 11.85 1.80 -1.47
N ASP A 25 12.34 3.03 -1.69
CA ASP A 25 11.56 4.09 -2.33
C ASP A 25 11.03 3.68 -3.72
N VAL A 26 11.75 2.79 -4.41
CA VAL A 26 11.37 2.24 -5.72
C VAL A 26 10.13 1.36 -5.61
N GLU A 27 10.03 0.53 -4.58
CA GLU A 27 8.87 -0.33 -4.36
C GLU A 27 7.66 0.49 -3.93
N LEU A 28 7.86 1.50 -3.08
CA LEU A 28 6.80 2.42 -2.70
C LEU A 28 6.26 3.21 -3.91
N ALA A 29 7.15 3.63 -4.82
CA ALA A 29 6.76 4.27 -6.07
C ALA A 29 5.91 3.34 -6.95
N ARG A 30 6.31 2.06 -7.09
CA ARG A 30 5.54 1.04 -7.84
C ARG A 30 4.16 0.80 -7.25
N ILE A 31 4.05 0.74 -5.92
CA ILE A 31 2.75 0.64 -5.24
C ILE A 31 1.89 1.87 -5.57
N GLY A 32 2.48 3.07 -5.55
CA GLY A 32 1.81 4.30 -5.98
C GLY A 32 1.27 4.22 -7.41
N ASP A 33 2.04 3.68 -8.35
CA ASP A 33 1.60 3.54 -9.74
C ASP A 33 0.45 2.53 -9.89
N VAL A 34 0.47 1.43 -9.14
CA VAL A 34 -0.63 0.46 -9.09
C VAL A 34 -1.92 1.11 -8.55
N VAL A 35 -1.82 1.80 -7.42
CA VAL A 35 -2.98 2.43 -6.76
C VAL A 35 -3.56 3.57 -7.61
N ARG A 36 -2.76 4.24 -8.45
CA ARG A 36 -3.23 5.26 -9.41
C ARG A 36 -3.84 4.68 -10.69
N SER A 37 -3.46 3.47 -11.09
CA SER A 37 -3.82 2.91 -12.40
C SER A 37 -4.92 1.85 -12.36
N TRP A 38 -5.08 1.14 -11.25
CA TRP A 38 -6.02 0.03 -11.18
C TRP A 38 -7.45 0.51 -10.86
N PRO A 39 -8.48 0.08 -11.61
CA PRO A 39 -9.86 0.51 -11.40
C PRO A 39 -10.40 0.26 -9.98
N VAL A 40 -9.90 -0.77 -9.29
CA VAL A 40 -10.30 -1.08 -7.93
C VAL A 40 -10.06 0.08 -6.96
N PHE A 41 -9.09 0.96 -7.23
CA PHE A 41 -8.73 2.10 -6.37
C PHE A 41 -9.35 3.43 -6.80
N VAL A 42 -10.33 3.45 -7.72
CA VAL A 42 -10.94 4.70 -8.21
C VAL A 42 -11.52 5.57 -7.09
N ASP A 43 -12.11 4.94 -6.07
CA ASP A 43 -12.71 5.61 -4.91
C ASP A 43 -11.76 5.68 -3.69
N PHE A 44 -10.52 5.23 -3.85
CA PHE A 44 -9.53 5.29 -2.77
C PHE A 44 -8.93 6.70 -2.69
N ASN A 45 -8.93 7.28 -1.49
CA ASN A 45 -8.23 8.53 -1.24
C ASN A 45 -6.70 8.30 -1.29
N GLN A 46 -6.09 8.68 -2.42
CA GLN A 46 -4.66 8.52 -2.70
C GLN A 46 -3.75 9.20 -1.67
N ASP A 47 -4.19 10.29 -1.04
CA ASP A 47 -3.41 10.99 -0.01
C ASP A 47 -3.19 10.11 1.24
N ARG A 48 -4.02 9.07 1.42
CA ARG A 48 -3.89 8.10 2.50
C ARG A 48 -2.88 6.99 2.21
N LEU A 49 -2.38 6.85 0.98
CA LEU A 49 -1.54 5.72 0.58
C LEU A 49 -0.32 5.54 1.51
N VAL A 50 0.44 6.60 1.73
CA VAL A 50 1.65 6.56 2.57
C VAL A 50 1.30 6.20 4.01
N ALA A 51 0.23 6.77 4.56
CA ALA A 51 -0.23 6.49 5.91
C ALA A 51 -0.67 5.02 6.08
N VAL A 52 -1.40 4.47 5.10
CA VAL A 52 -1.82 3.06 5.09
C VAL A 52 -0.60 2.14 4.99
N ALA A 53 0.33 2.43 4.07
CA ALA A 53 1.54 1.63 3.91
C ALA A 53 2.41 1.61 5.18
N GLN A 54 2.57 2.76 5.84
CA GLN A 54 3.32 2.86 7.10
C GLN A 54 2.59 2.20 8.28
N ALA A 55 1.26 2.25 8.33
CA ALA A 55 0.50 1.61 9.38
C ALA A 55 0.72 0.09 9.41
N CYS A 56 0.92 -0.53 8.24
CA CYS A 56 1.23 -1.95 8.12
C CYS A 56 2.55 -2.35 8.79
N GLN A 57 3.55 -1.47 8.77
CA GLN A 57 4.87 -1.74 9.35
C GLN A 57 4.91 -1.54 10.87
N LYS A 58 3.92 -0.85 11.44
CA LYS A 58 3.81 -0.57 12.88
C LYS A 58 2.91 -1.58 13.61
N ALA A 59 2.27 -2.48 12.87
CA ALA A 59 1.35 -3.51 13.38
C ALA A 59 2.10 -4.76 13.85
#